data_AF-A0A5K1E0X3-F1
#
_entry.id   AF-A0A5K1E0X3-F1
#
_cell.length_a   1.000
_cell.length_b   1.000
_cell.length_c   1.000
_cell.angle_alpha   90.00
_cell.angle_beta   90.00
_cell.angle_gamma   90.00
#
_symmetry.space_group_name_H-M   'P 1'
#
loop_
_entity.id
_entity.type
_entity.pdbx_description
1 polymer ?
#
loop_
_entity_poly.entity_id
_entity_poly.type
_entity_poly.pdbx_seq_one_letter_code
_entity_poly.pdbx_strand_id
1 'polypeptide(L)'
;MGSLEHSLSSLLVDGSVKADGESSHLIVRHQDYGTIGDGNVGTGGGSGGTILLFLRMLTLGEMSTLSSTGGHGSHIGGGGGGGGRIHFHWTDIPIGDEYLPIASIGGEITA
;
A
#
# COMPACT_ATOMS: atom_id res chain seq x y z
N MET A 1 -6.77 -4.95 -10.95
CA MET A 1 -8.23 -4.87 -11.19
C MET A 1 -8.46 -4.22 -12.54
N GLY A 2 -9.36 -4.80 -13.33
CA GLY A 2 -9.51 -4.47 -14.74
C GLY A 2 -8.39 -5.04 -15.61
N SER A 3 -8.50 -4.80 -16.91
CA SER A 3 -7.47 -5.05 -17.92
C SER A 3 -7.48 -3.94 -18.98
N LEU A 4 -6.57 -4.02 -19.95
CA LEU A 4 -6.55 -3.11 -21.10
C LEU A 4 -7.87 -3.12 -21.88
N GLU A 5 -8.46 -4.31 -22.04
CA GLU A 5 -9.70 -4.53 -22.78
C GLU A 5 -10.95 -4.22 -21.94
N HIS A 6 -10.83 -4.40 -20.61
CA HIS A 6 -11.93 -4.26 -19.67
C HIS A 6 -11.52 -3.40 -18.46
N SER A 7 -11.28 -2.13 -18.74
CA SER A 7 -10.97 -1.13 -17.71
C SER A 7 -12.21 -0.74 -16.91
N LEU A 8 -11.99 -0.40 -15.63
CA LEU A 8 -13.05 0.13 -14.78
C LEU A 8 -13.46 1.53 -15.26
N SER A 9 -14.75 1.78 -15.39
CA SER A 9 -15.26 3.10 -15.78
C SER A 9 -14.95 4.16 -14.73
N SER A 10 -15.08 3.83 -13.46
CA SER A 10 -14.73 4.71 -12.34
C SER A 10 -14.38 3.89 -11.10
N LEU A 11 -13.41 4.36 -10.33
CA LEU A 11 -13.06 3.84 -9.01
C LEU A 11 -13.28 4.95 -7.97
N LEU A 12 -14.28 4.77 -7.11
CA LEU A 12 -14.47 5.58 -5.91
C LEU A 12 -13.85 4.85 -4.72
N VAL A 13 -12.97 5.53 -4.00
CA VAL A 13 -12.36 5.02 -2.77
C VAL A 13 -12.90 5.81 -1.59
N ASP A 14 -13.68 5.13 -0.75
CA ASP A 14 -14.13 5.57 0.56
C ASP A 14 -13.53 4.65 1.62
N GLY A 15 -12.51 5.13 2.34
CA GLY A 15 -11.64 4.30 3.19
C GLY A 15 -10.22 4.14 2.63
N SER A 16 -9.59 2.97 2.80
CA SER A 16 -8.16 2.80 2.50
C SER A 16 -7.85 1.70 1.48
N VAL A 17 -6.98 1.99 0.52
CA VAL A 17 -6.28 1.00 -0.31
C VAL A 17 -4.80 1.02 0.07
N LYS A 18 -4.28 -0.13 0.51
CA LYS A 18 -2.93 -0.23 1.08
C LYS A 18 -2.11 -1.29 0.37
N ALA A 19 -0.94 -0.88 -0.09
CA ALA A 19 0.15 -1.74 -0.53
C ALA A 19 1.34 -1.68 0.44
N ASP A 20 1.12 -1.20 1.66
CA ASP A 20 2.17 -0.95 2.66
C ASP A 20 3.00 -2.19 3.00
N GLY A 21 4.26 -1.97 3.35
CA GLY A 21 5.13 -2.96 3.98
C GLY A 21 4.78 -3.17 5.45
N GLU A 22 4.99 -4.39 5.93
CA GLU A 22 4.75 -4.75 7.32
C GLU A 22 5.91 -4.29 8.21
N SER A 23 5.58 -3.87 9.43
CA SER A 23 6.60 -3.56 10.44
C SER A 23 7.08 -4.85 11.12
N SER A 24 8.33 -4.88 11.58
CA SER A 24 8.81 -6.01 12.36
C SER A 24 8.03 -6.13 13.67
N HIS A 25 7.47 -7.31 13.96
CA HIS A 25 6.87 -7.60 15.25
C HIS A 25 7.89 -8.26 16.18
N LEU A 26 8.06 -7.72 17.38
CA LEU A 26 8.84 -8.39 18.43
C LEU A 26 8.03 -9.61 18.92
N ILE A 27 8.57 -10.82 18.71
CA ILE A 27 8.05 -12.00 19.41
C ILE A 27 8.50 -11.91 20.86
N VAL A 28 7.72 -11.25 21.71
CA VAL A 28 7.88 -11.33 23.16
C VAL A 28 7.43 -12.74 23.56
N ARG A 29 8.34 -13.71 23.53
CA ARG A 29 8.10 -14.99 24.19
C ARG A 29 8.04 -14.70 25.69
N HIS A 30 6.84 -14.72 26.25
CA HIS A 30 6.66 -14.78 27.70
C HIS A 30 7.49 -15.95 28.23
N GLN A 31 8.56 -15.62 28.94
CA GLN A 31 9.44 -16.57 29.60
C GLN A 31 8.69 -17.19 30.78
N ASP A 32 8.11 -18.36 30.56
CA ASP A 32 8.00 -19.36 31.62
C ASP A 32 8.94 -20.51 31.26
N TYR A 33 9.99 -20.64 32.06
CA TYR A 33 10.94 -21.75 32.12
C TYR A 33 11.91 -21.97 30.95
N GLY A 34 13.21 -21.83 31.27
CA GLY A 34 14.25 -22.65 30.66
C GLY A 34 15.06 -21.96 29.57
N THR A 35 16.29 -21.61 29.91
CA THR A 35 17.37 -21.15 29.03
C THR A 35 17.56 -22.08 27.83
N ILE A 36 17.15 -21.62 26.63
CA ILE A 36 17.64 -22.11 25.35
C ILE A 36 17.90 -20.89 24.45
N GLY A 37 19.19 -20.62 24.21
CA GLY A 37 19.67 -19.95 23.00
C GLY A 37 19.50 -18.43 22.92
N ASP A 38 20.63 -17.74 23.07
CA ASP A 38 20.91 -16.36 22.68
C ASP A 38 20.67 -16.14 21.18
N GLY A 39 19.40 -16.08 20.79
CA GLY A 39 18.93 -15.89 19.43
C GLY A 39 18.04 -14.67 19.37
N ASN A 40 18.61 -13.51 19.71
CA ASN A 40 18.02 -12.18 19.48
C ASN A 40 17.99 -11.89 17.96
N VAL A 41 17.41 -12.80 17.18
CA VAL A 41 17.28 -12.67 15.74
C VAL A 41 16.09 -11.77 15.52
N GLY A 42 16.37 -10.48 15.36
CA GLY A 42 15.37 -9.53 14.94
C GLY A 42 14.73 -9.97 13.63
N THR A 43 13.46 -10.34 13.69
CA THR A 43 12.68 -10.71 12.51
C THR A 43 12.45 -9.45 11.68
N GLY A 44 12.74 -9.52 10.38
CA GLY A 44 12.43 -8.42 9.46
C GLY A 44 10.93 -8.27 9.22
N GLY A 45 10.50 -7.09 8.80
CA GLY A 45 9.13 -6.85 8.35
C GLY A 45 8.86 -7.42 6.95
N GLY A 46 7.61 -7.81 6.69
CA GLY A 46 7.15 -8.26 5.38
C GLY A 46 7.14 -7.15 4.33
N SER A 47 7.50 -7.48 3.08
CA SER A 47 7.43 -6.52 1.96
C SER A 47 5.99 -6.16 1.62
N GLY A 48 5.79 -4.92 1.19
CA GLY A 48 4.52 -4.43 0.68
C GLY A 48 4.13 -5.08 -0.65
N GLY A 49 2.84 -5.00 -0.94
CA GLY A 49 2.22 -5.64 -2.10
C GLY A 49 2.34 -4.83 -3.40
N THR A 50 1.80 -5.36 -4.49
CA THR A 50 1.63 -4.61 -5.73
C THR A 50 0.16 -4.62 -6.13
N ILE A 51 -0.40 -3.44 -6.36
CA ILE A 51 -1.76 -3.25 -6.83
C ILE A 51 -1.68 -2.63 -8.24
N LEU A 52 -2.21 -3.32 -9.23
CA LEU A 52 -2.33 -2.81 -10.60
C LEU A 52 -3.80 -2.51 -10.89
N LEU A 53 -4.12 -1.30 -11.34
CA LEU A 53 -5.47 -0.84 -11.60
C LEU A 53 -5.59 -0.28 -13.02
N PHE A 54 -6.60 -0.75 -13.77
CA PHE A 54 -6.97 -0.22 -15.08
C PHE A 54 -8.29 0.53 -14.95
N LEU A 55 -8.28 1.85 -15.15
CA LEU A 55 -9.44 2.71 -14.89
C LEU A 55 -9.49 3.92 -15.83
N ARG A 56 -10.69 4.48 -16.02
CA ARG A 56 -10.91 5.76 -16.70
C ARG A 56 -10.96 6.95 -15.74
N MET A 57 -11.56 6.76 -14.56
CA MET A 57 -11.70 7.80 -13.53
C MET A 57 -11.36 7.27 -12.13
N LEU A 58 -10.70 8.10 -11.32
CA LEU A 58 -10.45 7.87 -9.89
C LEU A 58 -11.06 9.00 -9.05
N THR A 59 -11.71 8.64 -7.95
CA THR A 59 -12.12 9.59 -6.93
C THR A 59 -11.71 9.08 -5.56
N LEU A 60 -10.88 9.84 -4.86
CA LEU A 60 -10.47 9.58 -3.48
C LEU A 60 -11.24 10.54 -2.55
N GLY A 61 -12.11 9.99 -1.69
CA GLY A 61 -12.88 10.80 -0.73
C GLY A 61 -12.03 11.55 0.30
N GLU A 62 -12.60 12.53 0.99
CA GLU A 62 -11.90 13.45 1.91
C GLU A 62 -11.14 12.78 3.07
N MET A 63 -11.56 11.58 3.50
CA MET A 63 -10.89 10.82 4.57
C MET A 63 -10.29 9.51 4.07
N SER A 64 -10.16 9.37 2.75
CA SER A 64 -9.68 8.15 2.13
C SER A 64 -8.17 8.16 1.95
N THR A 65 -7.56 6.98 1.91
CA THR A 65 -6.10 6.83 1.84
C THR A 65 -5.69 5.85 0.74
N LEU A 66 -4.69 6.23 -0.06
CA LEU A 66 -3.93 5.32 -0.90
C LEU A 66 -2.50 5.26 -0.36
N SER A 67 -2.10 4.15 0.25
CA SER A 67 -0.79 4.04 0.90
C SER A 67 0.06 2.92 0.33
N SER A 68 1.36 3.19 0.20
CA SER A 68 2.38 2.27 -0.28
C SER A 68 3.68 2.37 0.54
N THR A 69 3.54 2.82 1.79
CA THR A 69 4.61 3.12 2.74
C THR A 69 5.36 1.88 3.19
N GLY A 70 6.62 2.03 3.58
CA GLY A 70 7.38 0.97 4.23
C GLY A 70 6.98 0.75 5.69
N GLY A 71 7.27 -0.44 6.20
CA GLY A 71 7.17 -0.78 7.60
C GLY A 71 8.41 -0.38 8.40
N HIS A 72 8.27 -0.39 9.72
CA HIS A 72 9.33 -0.05 10.66
C HIS A 72 10.16 -1.28 11.03
N GLY A 73 11.46 -1.10 11.22
CA GLY A 73 12.37 -2.14 11.70
C GLY A 73 12.35 -2.32 13.21
N SER A 74 13.04 -3.35 13.70
CA SER A 74 13.07 -3.69 15.12
C SER A 74 14.26 -3.03 15.80
N HIS A 75 14.06 -2.65 17.06
CA HIS A 75 15.11 -2.06 17.92
C HIS A 75 16.28 -3.03 18.16
N ILE A 76 16.06 -4.34 17.97
CA ILE A 76 17.00 -5.42 18.30
C ILE A 76 17.59 -6.05 17.01
N GLY A 77 17.66 -5.27 15.93
CA GLY A 77 18.07 -5.74 14.61
C GLY A 77 16.89 -6.20 13.75
N GLY A 78 17.11 -6.37 12.45
CA GLY A 78 16.07 -6.66 11.46
C GLY A 78 15.45 -5.37 10.87
N GLY A 79 15.47 -5.25 9.53
CA GLY A 79 14.89 -4.12 8.82
C GLY A 79 13.36 -4.20 8.75
N GLY A 80 12.71 -3.04 8.61
CA GLY A 80 11.28 -2.98 8.32
C GLY A 80 10.96 -3.46 6.91
N GLY A 81 9.69 -3.76 6.67
CA GLY A 81 9.21 -4.13 5.34
C GLY A 81 9.37 -2.99 4.34
N GLY A 82 9.90 -3.26 3.15
CA GLY A 82 9.86 -2.28 2.06
C GLY A 82 8.41 -1.98 1.68
N GLY A 83 8.11 -0.72 1.32
CA GLY A 83 6.80 -0.35 0.81
C GLY A 83 6.45 -1.06 -0.50
N GLY A 84 5.16 -1.08 -0.83
CA GLY A 84 4.66 -1.71 -2.04
C GLY A 84 4.66 -0.82 -3.27
N ARG A 85 3.72 -1.08 -4.18
CA ARG A 85 3.46 -0.25 -5.37
C ARG A 85 1.97 -0.23 -5.68
N ILE A 86 1.44 0.94 -6.04
CA ILE A 86 0.12 1.08 -6.65
C ILE A 86 0.31 1.68 -8.04
N HIS A 87 -0.01 0.91 -9.09
CA HIS A 87 0.13 1.31 -10.48
C HIS A 87 -1.24 1.59 -11.08
N PHE A 88 -1.40 2.77 -11.68
CA PHE A 88 -2.59 3.18 -12.40
C PHE A 88 -2.33 3.17 -13.90
N HIS A 89 -3.16 2.43 -14.64
CA HIS A 89 -3.23 2.45 -16.08
C HIS A 89 -4.53 3.15 -16.48
N TRP A 90 -4.39 4.31 -17.13
CA TRP A 90 -5.52 5.13 -17.57
C TRP A 90 -5.93 4.76 -18.99
N THR A 91 -7.21 4.47 -19.22
CA THR A 91 -7.76 4.26 -20.57
C THR A 91 -8.79 5.32 -20.93
N ASP A 92 -9.04 5.48 -22.22
CA ASP A 92 -10.11 6.33 -22.76
C ASP A 92 -10.07 7.76 -22.19
N ILE A 93 -8.85 8.28 -22.01
CA ILE A 93 -8.61 9.64 -21.50
C ILE A 93 -9.32 10.60 -22.47
N PRO A 94 -10.28 11.41 -21.99
CA PRO A 94 -10.98 12.34 -22.85
C PRO A 94 -9.98 13.37 -23.40
N ILE A 95 -9.99 13.54 -24.73
CA ILE A 95 -9.17 14.51 -25.44
C ILE A 95 -10.13 15.54 -26.05
N GLY A 96 -9.90 16.81 -25.78
CA GLY A 96 -10.69 17.93 -26.28
C GLY A 96 -9.98 19.26 -26.03
N ASP A 97 -10.65 20.37 -26.34
CA ASP A 97 -10.09 21.72 -26.15
C ASP A 97 -9.86 22.07 -24.68
N GLU A 98 -10.61 21.44 -23.76
CA GLU A 98 -10.47 21.57 -22.32
C GLU A 98 -10.06 20.24 -21.67
N TYR A 99 -9.22 20.34 -20.63
CA TYR A 99 -8.85 19.18 -19.82
C TYR A 99 -10.01 18.79 -18.88
N LEU A 100 -10.46 17.54 -18.98
CA LEU A 100 -11.37 16.93 -18.01
C LEU A 100 -10.57 16.10 -17.00
N PRO A 101 -10.69 16.39 -15.68
CA PRO A 101 -9.93 15.67 -14.66
C PRO A 101 -10.35 14.20 -14.61
N ILE A 102 -9.37 13.32 -14.78
CA ILE A 102 -9.54 11.86 -14.67
C ILE A 102 -9.28 11.36 -13.24
N ALA A 103 -8.75 12.21 -12.37
CA ALA A 103 -8.54 11.93 -10.94
C ALA A 103 -9.00 13.13 -10.10
N SER A 104 -9.79 12.85 -9.06
CA SER A 104 -10.17 13.82 -8.02
C SER A 104 -9.73 13.29 -6.67
N ILE A 105 -8.87 14.05 -5.99
CA ILE A 105 -8.22 13.64 -4.74
C ILE A 105 -8.65 14.59 -3.62
N GLY A 106 -9.59 14.15 -2.80
CA GLY A 106 -9.94 14.80 -1.53
C GLY A 106 -9.15 14.26 -0.34
N GLY A 107 -8.63 13.03 -0.42
CA GLY A 107 -7.92 12.33 0.65
C GLY A 107 -6.40 12.35 0.51
N GLU A 108 -5.73 11.35 1.09
CA GLU A 108 -4.27 11.29 1.19
C GLU A 108 -3.65 10.18 0.35
N ILE A 109 -2.52 10.48 -0.30
CA ILE A 109 -1.68 9.50 -1.00
C ILE A 109 -0.29 9.49 -0.34
N THR A 110 0.14 8.33 0.16
CA THR A 110 1.42 8.14 0.86
C THR A 110 2.23 6.99 0.27
N ALA A 111 3.55 7.15 0.23
CA ALA A 111 4.51 6.16 -0.28
C ALA A 111 5.83 6.25 0.48
#